data_AF-A0A9E3EQ63-F1
#
_entry.id   AF-A0A9E3EQ63-F1
#
_cell.length_a   1.000
_cell.length_b   1.000
_cell.length_c   1.000
_cell.angle_alpha   90.00
_cell.angle_beta   90.00
_cell.angle_gamma   90.00
#
_symmetry.space_group_name_H-M   'P 1'
#
loop_
_entity.id
_entity.type
_entity.pdbx_description
1 polymer ?
#
loop_
_entity_poly.entity_id
_entity_poly.type
_entity_poly.pdbx_seq_one_letter_code
_entity_poly.pdbx_strand_id
1 'polypeptide(L)' 'MYQQSEVLRLREQIAAECLAMNQALYGFASGSAVHSFIIARMNRLGTCRNQLEECVGEQEATRILYELYDEAMQ' A
#
# COMPACT_ATOMS: atom_id res chain seq x y z
N MET A 1 -14.96 18.29 5.55
CA MET A 1 -13.54 18.29 5.16
C MET A 1 -12.73 17.11 5.74
N TYR A 2 -13.36 16.05 6.26
CA TYR A 2 -12.63 14.92 6.86
C TYR A 2 -12.17 13.86 5.84
N GLN A 3 -12.89 13.69 4.72
CA GLN A 3 -12.55 12.67 3.71
C GLN A 3 -11.21 12.92 3.03
N GLN A 4 -10.84 14.18 2.76
CA GLN A 4 -9.54 14.48 2.12
C GLN A 4 -8.35 14.17 3.02
N SER A 5 -8.46 14.44 4.33
CA SER A 5 -7.40 14.11 5.29
C SER A 5 -7.24 12.61 5.50
N GLU A 6 -8.35 11.86 5.49
CA GLU A 6 -8.34 10.41 5.61
C GLU A 6 -7.75 9.75 4.35
N VAL A 7 -8.14 10.22 3.16
CA VAL A 7 -7.55 9.78 1.90
C VAL A 7 -6.05 10.10 1.84
N LEU A 8 -5.62 11.27 2.31
CA LEU A 8 -4.19 11.62 2.34
C LEU A 8 -3.41 10.66 3.24
N ARG A 9 -3.92 10.39 4.45
CA ARG A 9 -3.31 9.44 5.40
C ARG A 9 -3.22 8.03 4.81
N LEU A 10 -4.30 7.57 4.17
CA LEU A 10 -4.34 6.25 3.56
C LEU A 10 -3.36 6.14 2.39
N ARG A 11 -3.20 7.21 1.60
CA ARG A 11 -2.19 7.27 0.52
C ARG A 11 -0.78 7.16 1.05
N GLU A 12 -0.43 7.93 2.08
CA GLU A 12 0.89 7.86 2.73
C GLU A 12 1.16 6.46 3.29
N GLN A 13 0.15 5.85 3.90
CA GLN A 13 0.26 4.50 4.44
C GLN A 13 0.48 3.47 3.33
N ILE A 14 -0.29 3.52 2.24
CA ILE A 14 -0.09 2.64 1.08
C ILE A 14 1.32 2.79 0.50
N ALA A 15 1.79 4.03 0.30
CA ALA A 15 3.13 4.29 -0.21
C ALA A 15 4.21 3.66 0.70
N ALA A 16 4.09 3.82 2.01
CA ALA A 16 5.02 3.26 2.98
C ALA A 16 5.03 1.72 2.97
N GLU A 17 3.86 1.07 2.84
CA GLU A 17 3.77 -0.39 2.75
C GLU A 17 4.38 -0.91 1.43
N CYS A 18 4.15 -0.23 0.30
CA CYS A 18 4.75 -0.57 -1.00
C CYS A 18 6.28 -0.42 -0.98
N LEU A 19 6.80 0.69 -0.43
CA LEU A 19 8.24 0.91 -0.28
C LEU A 19 8.89 -0.16 0.62
N ALA A 20 8.25 -0.50 1.74
CA ALA A 20 8.74 -1.55 2.62
C ALA A 20 8.75 -2.93 1.94
N MET A 21 7.76 -3.22 1.09
CA MET A 21 7.74 -4.44 0.28
C MET A 21 8.88 -4.46 -0.74
N ASN A 22 9.10 -3.36 -1.47
CA ASN A 22 10.20 -3.22 -2.42
C ASN A 22 11.55 -3.43 -1.71
N GLN A 23 11.77 -2.75 -0.59
CA GLN A 23 12.97 -2.91 0.22
C GLN A 23 13.13 -4.32 0.78
N ALA A 24 12.05 -5.03 1.11
CA ALA A 24 12.12 -6.42 1.56
C ALA A 24 12.46 -7.39 0.42
N LEU A 25 12.07 -7.08 -0.82
CA LEU A 25 12.41 -7.85 -2.02
C LEU A 25 13.88 -7.68 -2.43
N TYR A 26 14.42 -6.46 -2.34
CA TYR A 26 15.79 -6.16 -2.77
C TYR A 26 16.80 -6.06 -1.62
N GLY A 27 16.34 -6.00 -0.37
CA GLY A 27 17.16 -5.90 0.83
C GLY A 27 17.62 -7.26 1.37
N PHE A 28 18.44 -7.23 2.44
CA PHE A 28 19.14 -8.38 3.02
C PHE A 28 18.25 -9.46 3.68
N ALA A 29 16.94 -9.39 3.53
CA ALA A 29 16.06 -10.45 4.00
C ALA A 29 16.13 -11.62 3.00
N SER A 30 16.46 -12.83 3.46
CA SER A 30 16.51 -14.02 2.61
C SER A 30 15.48 -15.06 3.05
N GLY A 31 14.87 -15.73 2.06
CA GLY A 31 14.01 -16.89 2.27
C GLY A 31 12.61 -16.58 2.83
N SER A 32 12.11 -17.45 3.71
CA SER A 32 10.74 -17.44 4.22
C SER A 32 10.37 -16.20 5.04
N ALA A 33 11.33 -15.52 5.65
CA ALA A 33 11.11 -14.28 6.39
C ALA A 33 10.64 -13.12 5.49
N VAL A 34 11.14 -13.07 4.23
CA VAL A 34 10.70 -12.11 3.21
C VAL A 34 9.23 -12.34 2.86
N HIS A 35 8.86 -13.60 2.61
CA HIS A 35 7.49 -13.94 2.23
C HIS A 35 6.48 -13.60 3.33
N SER A 36 6.77 -13.94 4.59
CA SER A 36 5.89 -13.59 5.72
C SER A 36 5.77 -12.07 5.89
N PHE A 37 6.85 -11.33 5.69
CA PHE A 37 6.84 -9.87 5.75
C PHE A 37 5.98 -9.28 4.63
N ILE A 38 6.21 -9.68 3.37
CA ILE A 38 5.46 -9.20 2.21
C ILE A 38 3.96 -9.53 2.35
N ILE A 39 3.61 -10.74 2.80
CA ILE A 39 2.20 -11.13 3.02
C ILE A 39 1.52 -10.21 4.04
N ALA A 40 2.20 -9.90 5.15
CA ALA A 40 1.65 -9.00 6.16
C ALA A 40 1.41 -7.58 5.60
N ARG A 41 2.31 -7.09 4.74
CA ARG A 41 2.18 -5.79 4.06
C ARG A 41 1.06 -5.78 3.02
N MET A 42 0.92 -6.84 2.23
CA MET A 42 -0.20 -6.99 1.28
C MET A 42 -1.57 -7.01 1.98
N ASN A 43 -1.68 -7.66 3.15
CA ASN A 43 -2.93 -7.62 3.93
C ASN A 43 -3.27 -6.21 4.44
N ARG A 44 -2.25 -5.42 4.81
CA ARG A 44 -2.44 -4.01 5.20
C ARG A 44 -2.85 -3.15 4.01
N LEU A 45 -2.26 -3.37 2.84
CA LEU A 45 -2.69 -2.73 1.58
C LEU A 45 -4.15 -3.05 1.26
N GLY A 46 -4.58 -4.31 1.41
CA GLY A 46 -5.99 -4.68 1.22
C GLY A 46 -6.93 -3.95 2.18
N THR A 47 -6.53 -3.77 3.43
CA THR A 47 -7.32 -3.01 4.42
C THR A 47 -7.40 -1.53 4.05
N CYS A 48 -6.26 -0.92 3.66
CA CYS A 48 -6.22 0.49 3.24
C CYS A 48 -7.02 0.71 1.96
N ARG A 49 -6.99 -0.24 1.02
CA ARG A 49 -7.79 -0.22 -0.21
C ARG A 49 -9.27 -0.17 0.15
N ASN A 50 -9.77 -1.09 0.97
CA ASN A 50 -11.19 -1.11 1.37
C ASN A 50 -11.62 0.22 2.02
N GLN A 51 -10.77 0.82 2.87
CA GLN A 51 -11.04 2.12 3.47
C GLN A 51 -11.03 3.28 2.45
N LEU A 52 -10.16 3.21 1.44
CA LEU A 52 -10.16 4.15 0.33
C LEU A 52 -11.42 4.00 -0.52
N GLU A 53 -11.87 2.78 -0.79
CA GLU A 53 -13.09 2.52 -1.56
C GLU A 53 -14.32 3.18 -0.91
N GLU A 54 -14.42 3.13 0.42
CA GLU A 54 -15.47 3.81 1.18
C GLU A 54 -15.40 5.34 1.07
N CYS A 55 -14.21 5.91 0.81
CA CYS A 55 -13.98 7.35 0.74
C CYS A 55 -14.11 7.93 -0.67
N VAL A 56 -13.57 7.25 -1.68
CA VAL A 56 -13.42 7.77 -3.06
C VAL A 56 -14.08 6.88 -4.12
N GLY A 57 -14.62 5.73 -3.75
CA GLY A 57 -15.16 4.73 -4.67
C GLY A 57 -14.09 3.77 -5.21
N GLU A 58 -14.55 2.61 -5.66
CA GLU A 58 -13.70 1.48 -6.08
C GLU A 58 -12.69 1.83 -7.18
N GLN A 59 -13.15 2.55 -8.20
CA GLN A 59 -12.31 2.90 -9.36
C GLN A 59 -11.16 3.82 -8.95
N GLU A 60 -11.46 4.85 -8.15
CA GLU A 60 -10.45 5.83 -7.73
C GLU A 60 -9.51 5.23 -6.69
N ALA A 61 -10.01 4.41 -5.77
CA ALA A 61 -9.19 3.65 -4.83
C ALA A 61 -8.20 2.73 -5.55
N THR A 62 -8.66 2.04 -6.59
CA THR A 62 -7.83 1.16 -7.41
C THR A 62 -6.78 1.95 -8.20
N ARG A 63 -7.15 3.09 -8.79
CA ARG A 63 -6.22 3.99 -9.49
C ARG A 63 -5.11 4.47 -8.57
N ILE A 64 -5.47 4.97 -7.39
CA ILE A 64 -4.52 5.46 -6.38
C ILE A 64 -3.57 4.33 -5.94
N LEU A 65 -4.09 3.11 -5.75
CA LEU A 65 -3.27 1.97 -5.35
C LEU A 65 -2.22 1.63 -6.42
N TYR A 66 -2.63 1.59 -7.70
CA TYR A 66 -1.71 1.31 -8.81
C TYR A 66 -0.65 2.41 -8.98
N GLU A 67 -1.05 3.68 -8.89
CA GLU A 67 -0.11 4.81 -8.97
C GLU A 67 0.96 4.73 -7.87
N LEU A 68 0.55 4.51 -6.62
CA LEU A 68 1.48 4.42 -5.50
C LEU A 68 2.35 3.17 -5.54
N TYR A 69 1.84 2.08 -6.10
CA TYR A 69 2.61 0.86 -6.30
C TYR A 69 3.68 1.04 -7.39
N ASP A 70 3.32 1.67 -8.52
CA ASP A 70 4.25 1.96 -9.61
C ASP A 70 5.33 2.96 -9.16
N GLU A 71 4.95 4.03 -8.45
CA GLU A 71 5.90 4.98 -7.83
C GLU A 71 6.88 4.29 -6.87
N ALA A 72 6.45 3.28 -6.11
CA ALA A 72 7.30 2.54 -5.18
C ALA A 72 8.15 1.46 -5.86
N MET A 73 7.92 1.16 -7.14
CA MET A 73 8.65 0.16 -7.93
C MET A 73 9.65 0.75 -8.93
N GLN A 74 9.64 2.07 -9.14
CA GLN A 74 10.72 2.77 -9.85
C GLN A 74 11.94 3.03 -8.97
#